data_AF-A0A846EVA7-F1
#
_entry.id   AF-A0A846EVA7-F1
#
_cell.length_a   1.000
_cell.length_b   1.000
_cell.length_c   1.000
_cell.angle_alpha   90.00
_cell.angle_beta   90.00
_cell.angle_gamma   90.00
#
_symmetry.space_group_name_H-M   'P 1'
#
loop_
_entity.id
_entity.type
_entity.pdbx_description
1 polymer ?
#
loop_
_entity_poly.entity_id
_entity_poly.type
_entity_poly.pdbx_seq_one_letter_code
_entity_poly.pdbx_strand_id
1 'polypeptide(L)' 'MLIISKDGCNYKSETWQHLLCKTEIAKVCNIMGYAVKTEASRLDWRADVLATKQEKHQLVQLAFEAQWSPQILE' A
#
# COMPACT_ATOMS: atom_id res chain seq x y z
N MET A 1 2.79 21.70 16.13
CA MET A 1 4.07 21.37 16.79
C MET A 1 3.85 20.18 17.70
N LEU A 2 4.46 19.05 17.37
CA LEU A 2 4.75 17.95 18.28
C LEU A 2 5.97 17.23 17.69
N ILE A 3 7.11 17.40 18.36
CA ILE A 3 8.37 16.71 18.03
C ILE A 3 8.51 15.60 19.07
N ILE A 4 8.67 14.36 18.63
CA ILE A 4 9.23 13.30 19.44
C ILE A 4 10.40 12.72 18.66
N SER A 5 11.61 12.95 19.16
CA SER A 5 12.84 12.31 18.70
C SER A 5 13.28 11.27 19.73
N LYS A 6 13.45 10.01 19.31
CA LYS A 6 14.34 9.05 19.98
C LYS A 6 14.83 8.06 18.94
N ASP A 7 16.13 8.12 18.67
CA ASP A 7 16.94 7.17 17.91
C ASP A 7 16.52 6.88 16.46
N GLY A 8 17.07 7.68 15.54
CA GLY A 8 17.55 7.20 14.24
C GLY A 8 16.55 6.58 13.26
N CYS A 9 15.26 6.92 13.31
CA CYS A 9 14.35 6.56 12.22
C CYS A 9 14.59 7.50 11.02
N ASN A 10 15.59 7.19 10.20
CA ASN A 10 15.88 7.85 8.91
C ASN A 10 14.81 7.56 7.83
N TYR A 11 13.64 7.06 8.23
CA TYR A 11 12.59 6.71 7.29
C TYR A 11 11.93 7.99 6.78
N LYS A 12 12.17 8.30 5.49
CA LYS A 12 11.46 9.40 4.83
C LYS A 12 9.98 9.06 4.83
N SER A 13 9.15 10.00 5.26
CA SER A 13 7.69 9.88 5.10
C SER A 13 7.33 9.69 3.64
N GLU A 14 6.26 8.96 3.41
CA GLU A 14 5.73 8.73 2.07
C GLU A 14 5.37 10.05 1.37
N THR A 15 5.58 10.09 0.06
CA THR A 15 5.22 11.27 -0.75
C THR A 15 3.72 11.30 -1.01
N TRP A 16 3.17 12.48 -1.33
CA TRP A 16 1.77 12.61 -1.73
C TRP A 16 1.41 11.76 -2.95
N GLN A 17 2.34 11.62 -3.91
CA GLN A 17 2.18 10.77 -5.08
C GLN A 17 2.04 9.30 -4.69
N HIS A 18 2.85 8.85 -3.71
CA HIS A 18 2.78 7.50 -3.19
C HIS A 18 1.42 7.22 -2.53
N LEU A 19 0.96 8.12 -1.65
CA LEU A 19 -0.34 8.02 -0.97
C LEU A 19 -1.51 8.03 -1.95
N LEU A 20 -1.46 8.88 -2.98
CA LEU A 20 -2.47 8.93 -4.04
C LEU A 20 -2.49 7.62 -4.84
N CYS A 21 -1.32 7.06 -5.18
CA CYS A 21 -1.21 5.78 -5.87
C CYS A 21 -1.90 4.66 -5.08
N LYS A 22 -1.60 4.51 -3.77
CA LYS A 22 -2.28 3.54 -2.89
C LYS A 22 -3.79 3.73 -2.87
N THR A 23 -4.24 4.99 -2.80
CA THR A 23 -5.65 5.35 -2.76
C THR A 23 -6.37 4.94 -4.05
N GLU A 24 -5.78 5.19 -5.22
CA GLU A 24 -6.38 4.81 -6.50
C GLU A 24 -6.39 3.29 -6.71
N ILE A 25 -5.33 2.57 -6.30
CA ILE A 25 -5.32 1.10 -6.30
C ILE A 25 -6.47 0.57 -5.43
N ALA A 26 -6.59 1.07 -4.20
CA ALA A 26 -7.64 0.65 -3.27
C ALA A 26 -9.05 0.92 -3.83
N LYS A 27 -9.26 2.08 -4.45
CA LYS A 27 -10.52 2.47 -5.09
C LYS A 27 -10.89 1.52 -6.22
N VAL A 28 -9.96 1.21 -7.12
CA VAL A 28 -10.20 0.28 -8.23
C VAL A 28 -10.51 -1.13 -7.71
N CYS A 29 -9.75 -1.63 -6.73
CA CYS A 29 -10.01 -2.92 -6.11
C CYS A 29 -11.42 -3.00 -5.50
N ASN A 30 -11.85 -1.96 -4.78
CA ASN A 30 -13.21 -1.88 -4.24
C ASN A 30 -14.28 -1.91 -5.34
N ILE A 31 -14.10 -1.15 -6.43
CA ILE A 31 -15.01 -1.15 -7.59
C ILE A 31 -15.13 -2.57 -8.20
N MET A 32 -14.04 -3.33 -8.20
CA MET A 32 -14.02 -4.71 -8.71
C MET A 32 -14.53 -5.76 -7.70
N GLY A 33 -15.05 -5.30 -6.55
CA GLY A 33 -15.65 -6.15 -5.52
C GLY A 33 -14.65 -6.84 -4.60
N TYR A 34 -13.42 -6.33 -4.49
CA TYR A 34 -12.47 -6.76 -3.47
C TYR A 34 -12.70 -5.98 -2.17
N ALA A 35 -12.52 -6.63 -1.03
CA ALA A 35 -12.26 -5.94 0.23
C ALA A 35 -10.80 -5.48 0.26
N VAL A 36 -10.54 -4.29 0.78
CA VAL A 36 -9.19 -3.68 0.73
C VAL A 36 -8.70 -3.27 2.11
N LYS A 37 -7.41 -3.50 2.37
CA LYS A 37 -6.67 -2.98 3.52
C LYS A 37 -5.38 -2.29 3.04
N THR A 38 -5.23 -1.01 3.34
CA THR A 38 -3.97 -0.27 3.15
C THR A 38 -3.00 -0.53 4.31
N GLU A 39 -1.70 -0.40 4.08
CA GLU A 39 -0.63 -0.67 5.07
C GLU A 39 -0.77 -2.03 5.74
N ALA A 40 -1.09 -3.06 4.95
CA ALA A 40 -1.31 -4.39 5.46
C ALA A 40 0.02 -4.98 5.97
N SER A 41 0.03 -5.47 7.22
CA SER A 41 1.15 -6.21 7.79
C SER A 41 0.74 -7.63 8.15
N ARG A 42 1.65 -8.57 7.88
CA ARG A 42 1.67 -9.96 8.33
C ARG A 42 3.02 -10.22 9.05
N LEU A 43 3.22 -11.42 9.58
CA LEU A 43 4.38 -11.75 10.41
C LEU A 43 5.73 -11.46 9.74
N ASP A 44 5.83 -11.73 8.44
CA ASP A 44 7.08 -11.73 7.67
C ASP A 44 7.04 -10.79 6.45
N TRP A 45 5.92 -10.12 6.19
CA TRP A 45 5.79 -9.20 5.06
C TRP A 45 4.81 -8.06 5.31
N ARG A 46 4.94 -7.01 4.51
CA ARG A 46 4.03 -5.87 4.45
C ARG A 46 3.65 -5.59 3.00
N ALA A 47 2.49 -4.98 2.79
CA ALA A 47 2.12 -4.42 1.51
C ALA A 47 1.40 -3.10 1.72
N ASP A 48 1.62 -2.20 0.78
CA ASP A 48 0.93 -0.93 0.70
C ASP A 48 -0.58 -1.10 0.55
N VAL A 49 -1.01 -2.04 -0.28
CA VAL A 49 -2.43 -2.38 -0.45
C VAL A 49 -2.60 -3.89 -0.55
N LEU A 50 -3.43 -4.47 0.32
CA LEU A 50 -3.89 -5.85 0.23
C LEU A 50 -5.37 -5.87 -0.16
N ALA A 51 -5.67 -6.45 -1.31
CA ALA A 51 -7.03 -6.67 -1.79
C ALA A 51 -7.39 -8.16 -1.67
N THR A 52 -8.55 -8.47 -1.11
CA THR A 52 -9.03 -9.85 -0.93
C THR A 52 -10.44 -10.03 -1.47
N LYS A 53 -10.71 -11.17 -2.10
CA LYS A 53 -12.04 -11.50 -2.62
C LYS A 53 -12.29 -13.00 -2.55
N GLN A 54 -13.47 -13.38 -2.08
CA GLN A 54 -13.92 -14.76 -2.11
C GLN A 54 -14.54 -15.05 -3.48
N GLU A 55 -13.96 -15.99 -4.23
CA GLU A 55 -14.44 -16.43 -5.53
C GLU A 55 -14.79 -17.92 -5.47
N LYS A 56 -16.09 -18.25 -5.51
CA LYS A 56 -16.64 -19.63 -5.39
C LYS A 56 -16.04 -20.46 -4.23
N HIS A 57 -14.88 -21.08 -4.46
CA HIS A 57 -14.18 -21.96 -3.52
C HIS A 57 -12.73 -21.52 -3.23
N GLN A 58 -12.34 -20.31 -3.62
CA GLN A 58 -10.99 -19.80 -3.46
C GLN A 58 -10.99 -18.39 -2.90
N LEU A 59 -10.11 -18.14 -1.93
CA LEU A 59 -9.78 -16.79 -1.48
C LEU A 59 -8.68 -16.24 -2.39
N VAL A 60 -9.00 -15.22 -3.18
CA VAL A 60 -8.04 -14.46 -3.98
C VAL A 60 -7.44 -13.37 -3.10
N GLN A 61 -6.11 -13.25 -3.08
CA GLN A 61 -5.38 -12.21 -2.38
C GLN A 61 -4.38 -11.57 -3.33
N LEU A 62 -4.45 -10.25 -3.48
CA LEU A 62 -3.54 -9.45 -4.31
C LEU A 62 -2.83 -8.46 -3.38
N ALA A 63 -1.51 -8.57 -3.29
CA ALA A 63 -0.67 -7.64 -2.54
C ALA A 63 0.03 -6.71 -3.53
N PHE A 64 -0.13 -5.41 -3.33
CA PHE A 64 0.51 -4.37 -4.13
C PHE A 64 1.55 -3.65 -3.26
N GLU A 65 2.73 -3.46 -3.83
CA GLU A 65 3.72 -2.51 -3.37
C GLU A 65 3.76 -1.37 -4.39
N ALA A 66 3.45 -0.16 -3.98
CA ALA A 66 3.55 1.02 -4.80
C ALA A 66 5.02 1.45 -4.86
N GLN A 67 5.50 1.78 -6.05
CA GLN A 67 6.81 2.36 -6.25
C GLN A 67 6.66 3.58 -7.12
N TRP A 68 7.26 4.68 -6.68
CA TRP A 68 7.24 5.95 -7.40
C TRP A 68 8.65 6.48 -7.55
N SER A 69 9.18 6.39 -8.76
CA SER A 69 10.46 6.98 -9.13
C SER A 69 10.26 7.97 -10.29
N PRO A 70 11.05 9.04 -10.37
CA PRO A 70 11.17 9.81 -11.59
C PRO A 70 11.60 8.86 -12.72
N GLN A 71 10.76 8.68 -13.73
CA GLN A 71 11.18 8.05 -14.99
C GLN A 71 11.92 9.09 -15.83
N ILE A 72 13.10 9.49 -15.38
CA ILE A 72 14.08 10.07 -16.28
C ILE A 72 14.77 8.88 -16.95
N LEU A 73 14.64 8.80 -18.28
CA LEU A 73 15.56 8.04 -19.12
C LEU A 73 16.92 8.69 -18.91
N GLU A 74 17.79 8.07 -18.12
CA GLU A 74 19.25 8.30 -18.26
C GLU A 74 19.76 7.57 -19.50
#